data_AF-B1N054-F1
#
_entry.id   AF-B1N054-F1
#
_cell.length_a   1.000
_cell.length_b   1.000
_cell.length_c   1.000
_cell.angle_alpha   90.00
_cell.angle_beta   90.00
_cell.angle_gamma   90.00
#
_symmetry.space_group_name_H-M   'P 1'
#
loop_
_entity.id
_entity.type
_entity.pdbx_description
1 polymer ?
#
loop_
_entity_poly.entity_id
_entity_poly.type
_entity_poly.pdbx_seq_one_letter_code
_entity_poly.pdbx_strand_id
1 'polypeptide(L)'
;MSKKLENGITVPDSQEWRSEDLTRNFVADYKPFVMVDGPGVRCSIYLSGCKFLCPGCYNVVAQNFHYGTEYTQALEDQIIADLSQPYVQGLTLLGGEPFLNTPVALQLTRRVRAEFGDTKDIWSWTGYTWDELMKETDDKKALLAEIDVLVDGRFVQALMDLSLRFKGSANQRIIDVPQSLEAQRLILWQDEYGI
;
A
#
# COMPACT_ATOMS: atom_id res chain seq x y z
N MET A 1 -6.35 14.93 -17.33
CA MET A 1 -6.03 13.66 -17.99
C MET A 1 -4.60 13.27 -17.66
N SER A 2 -4.44 11.99 -17.35
CA SER A 2 -3.17 11.39 -16.94
C SER A 2 -2.06 11.71 -17.94
N LYS A 3 -0.87 12.02 -17.42
CA LYS A 3 0.31 12.38 -18.21
C LYS A 3 1.38 11.32 -18.08
N LYS A 4 2.08 11.04 -19.17
CA LYS A 4 3.30 10.22 -19.14
C LYS A 4 4.49 11.15 -18.94
N LEU A 5 5.22 10.97 -17.86
CA LEU A 5 6.47 11.67 -17.61
C LEU A 5 7.57 11.16 -18.55
N GLU A 6 8.65 11.92 -18.71
CA GLU A 6 9.81 11.53 -19.52
C GLU A 6 10.45 10.22 -19.05
N ASN A 7 10.40 9.96 -17.74
CA ASN A 7 10.87 8.71 -17.14
C ASN A 7 9.89 7.53 -17.33
N GLY A 8 8.87 7.67 -18.17
CA GLY A 8 7.92 6.62 -18.49
C GLY A 8 6.90 6.32 -17.39
N ILE A 9 6.82 7.11 -16.32
CA ILE A 9 5.81 6.94 -15.27
C ILE A 9 4.53 7.69 -15.63
N THR A 10 3.36 7.08 -15.43
CA THR A 10 2.06 7.73 -15.62
C THR A 10 1.66 8.47 -14.34
N VAL A 11 1.18 9.70 -14.45
CA VAL A 11 0.72 10.55 -13.34
C VAL A 11 -0.73 10.97 -13.59
N PRO A 12 -1.67 10.68 -12.67
CA PRO A 12 -3.04 11.14 -12.78
C PRO A 12 -3.18 12.62 -12.38
N ASP A 13 -4.22 13.29 -12.89
CA ASP A 13 -4.74 14.46 -12.19
C ASP A 13 -5.46 14.02 -10.90
N SER A 14 -5.63 14.93 -9.95
CA SER A 14 -6.32 14.64 -8.68
C SER A 14 -7.72 14.09 -8.93
N GLN A 15 -8.06 12.99 -8.24
CA GLN A 15 -9.33 12.27 -8.32
C GLN A 15 -9.66 11.67 -9.70
N GLU A 16 -8.70 11.61 -10.61
CA GLU A 16 -8.92 11.05 -11.96
C GLU A 16 -9.12 9.53 -11.92
N TRP A 17 -8.36 8.83 -11.08
CA TRP A 17 -8.44 7.36 -10.98
C TRP A 17 -9.30 6.99 -9.79
N ARG A 18 -10.57 6.68 -10.02
CA ARG A 18 -11.51 6.28 -8.97
C ARG A 18 -11.49 4.76 -8.84
N SER A 19 -11.42 4.26 -7.61
CA SER A 19 -11.37 2.81 -7.35
C SER A 19 -12.61 2.09 -7.87
N GLU A 20 -13.79 2.72 -7.77
CA GLU A 20 -15.07 2.18 -8.27
C GLU A 20 -15.07 1.89 -9.78
N ASP A 21 -14.26 2.61 -10.57
CA ASP A 21 -14.15 2.42 -12.01
C ASP A 21 -13.11 1.35 -12.39
N LEU A 22 -12.13 1.12 -11.51
CA LEU A 22 -10.90 0.41 -11.83
C LEU A 22 -10.79 -0.96 -11.18
N THR A 23 -11.16 -1.06 -9.89
CA THR A 23 -11.04 -2.29 -9.13
C THR A 23 -11.77 -3.44 -9.83
N ARG A 24 -11.19 -4.63 -9.73
CA ARG A 24 -11.85 -5.88 -10.11
C ARG A 24 -12.00 -6.83 -8.94
N ASN A 25 -11.60 -6.38 -7.74
CA ASN A 25 -11.52 -7.19 -6.53
C ASN A 25 -10.62 -8.42 -6.70
N PHE A 26 -9.50 -8.26 -7.42
CA PHE A 26 -8.48 -9.30 -7.56
C PHE A 26 -7.28 -8.99 -6.66
N VAL A 27 -6.66 -10.04 -6.18
CA VAL A 27 -5.37 -10.04 -5.49
C VAL A 27 -4.37 -10.81 -6.33
N ALA A 28 -3.20 -10.25 -6.54
CA ALA A 28 -2.11 -10.88 -7.27
C ALA A 28 -1.54 -12.06 -6.50
N ASP A 29 -1.40 -11.90 -5.18
CA ASP A 29 -0.86 -12.92 -4.29
C ASP A 29 -1.20 -12.58 -2.82
N TYR A 30 -1.11 -13.59 -1.95
CA TYR A 30 -1.12 -13.43 -0.50
C TYR A 30 0.05 -14.22 0.09
N LYS A 31 0.87 -13.54 0.89
CA LYS A 31 2.06 -14.13 1.51
C LYS A 31 1.99 -13.99 3.02
N PRO A 32 1.72 -15.08 3.76
CA PRO A 32 1.80 -15.05 5.21
C PRO A 32 3.26 -15.11 5.68
N PHE A 33 3.51 -14.56 6.86
CA PHE A 33 4.76 -14.69 7.61
C PHE A 33 6.03 -14.22 6.88
N VAL A 34 5.98 -13.08 6.19
CA VAL A 34 7.14 -12.48 5.51
C VAL A 34 7.82 -11.42 6.39
N MET A 35 9.12 -11.17 6.15
CA MET A 35 9.93 -10.23 6.95
C MET A 35 10.53 -9.08 6.12
N VAL A 36 10.16 -8.99 4.84
CA VAL A 36 10.73 -8.00 3.89
C VAL A 36 9.79 -6.84 3.61
N ASP A 37 8.50 -6.99 3.92
CA ASP A 37 7.42 -6.04 3.60
C ASP A 37 7.09 -5.12 4.79
N GLY A 38 8.11 -4.80 5.60
CA GLY A 38 8.01 -3.99 6.82
C GLY A 38 8.70 -4.68 8.01
N PRO A 39 8.76 -4.02 9.18
CA PRO A 39 9.31 -4.59 10.39
C PRO A 39 8.48 -5.78 10.91
N GLY A 40 9.18 -6.71 11.56
CA GLY A 40 8.59 -7.91 12.15
C GLY A 40 8.14 -8.95 11.12
N VAL A 41 7.41 -9.96 11.61
CA VAL A 41 6.75 -10.95 10.75
C VAL A 41 5.40 -10.37 10.32
N ARG A 42 5.11 -10.38 9.02
CA ARG A 42 3.93 -9.72 8.45
C ARG A 42 3.12 -10.66 7.59
N CYS A 43 1.82 -10.38 7.50
CA CYS A 43 0.95 -10.92 6.48
C CYS A 43 0.85 -9.87 5.36
N SER A 44 1.23 -10.24 4.13
CA SER A 44 1.30 -9.30 3.00
C SER A 44 0.29 -9.68 1.93
N ILE A 45 -0.60 -8.75 1.58
CA ILE A 45 -1.54 -8.90 0.47
C ILE A 45 -1.10 -8.03 -0.70
N TYR A 46 -0.95 -8.66 -1.87
CA TYR A 46 -0.54 -8.01 -3.10
C TYR A 46 -1.82 -7.76 -3.92
N LEU A 47 -2.32 -6.52 -3.95
CA LEU A 47 -3.54 -6.13 -4.67
C LEU A 47 -3.26 -6.01 -6.18
N SER A 48 -4.21 -6.41 -7.02
CA SER A 48 -4.06 -6.34 -8.47
C SER A 48 -4.55 -5.02 -9.06
N GLY A 49 -3.84 -4.53 -10.08
CA GLY A 49 -4.14 -3.30 -10.78
C GLY A 49 -3.25 -2.13 -10.37
N CYS A 50 -2.55 -1.54 -11.35
CA CYS A 50 -1.76 -0.33 -11.16
C CYS A 50 -1.64 0.45 -12.47
N LYS A 51 -2.00 1.74 -12.45
CA LYS A 51 -1.94 2.61 -13.63
C LYS A 51 -0.68 3.47 -13.71
N PHE A 52 0.17 3.45 -12.68
CA PHE A 52 1.44 4.19 -12.68
C PHE A 52 2.42 3.66 -13.75
N LEU A 53 2.41 2.36 -14.00
CA LEU A 53 3.22 1.70 -15.04
C LEU A 53 4.71 2.09 -14.97
N CYS A 54 5.27 2.10 -13.75
CA CYS A 54 6.66 2.52 -13.54
C CYS A 54 7.62 1.59 -14.30
N PRO A 55 8.57 2.13 -15.09
CA PRO A 55 9.62 1.31 -15.68
C PRO A 55 10.45 0.60 -14.62
N GLY A 56 10.76 -0.68 -14.85
CA GLY A 56 11.49 -1.51 -13.89
C GLY A 56 10.68 -1.90 -12.64
N CYS A 57 9.36 -1.72 -12.63
CA CYS A 57 8.50 -2.15 -11.52
C CYS A 57 8.74 -3.63 -11.19
N TYR A 58 8.97 -3.94 -9.91
CA TYR A 58 9.15 -5.32 -9.46
C TYR A 58 7.88 -6.18 -9.66
N ASN A 59 6.70 -5.59 -9.47
CA ASN A 59 5.40 -6.26 -9.56
C ASN A 59 4.69 -6.00 -10.91
N VAL A 60 5.39 -6.09 -12.05
CA VAL A 60 4.80 -5.80 -13.39
C VAL A 60 3.51 -6.59 -13.62
N VAL A 61 3.48 -7.87 -13.25
CA VAL A 61 2.30 -8.74 -13.44
C VAL A 61 1.07 -8.23 -12.68
N ALA A 62 1.27 -7.68 -11.47
CA ALA A 62 0.21 -7.13 -10.64
C ALA A 62 -0.30 -5.77 -11.14
N GLN A 63 0.26 -5.20 -12.22
CA GLN A 63 -0.32 -4.00 -12.85
C GLN A 63 -1.63 -4.30 -13.57
N ASN A 64 -1.86 -5.56 -13.97
CA ASN A 64 -3.12 -6.00 -14.55
C ASN A 64 -4.18 -6.20 -13.46
N PHE A 65 -5.31 -5.50 -13.61
CA PHE A 65 -6.44 -5.57 -12.67
C PHE A 65 -7.10 -6.96 -12.57
N HIS A 66 -6.88 -7.87 -13.52
CA HIS A 66 -7.41 -9.25 -13.48
C HIS A 66 -6.33 -10.31 -13.18
N TYR A 67 -5.15 -9.90 -12.70
CA TYR A 67 -4.10 -10.85 -12.37
C TYR A 67 -4.35 -11.50 -11.00
N GLY A 68 -3.96 -12.77 -10.85
CA GLY A 68 -4.14 -13.53 -9.61
C GLY A 68 -5.55 -14.08 -9.44
N THR A 69 -6.13 -13.94 -8.26
CA THR A 69 -7.42 -14.53 -7.88
C THR A 69 -8.38 -13.48 -7.32
N GLU A 70 -9.68 -13.75 -7.38
CA GLU A 70 -10.67 -12.91 -6.71
C GLU A 70 -10.44 -12.87 -5.19
N TYR A 71 -10.67 -11.70 -4.60
CA TYR A 71 -10.71 -11.53 -3.16
C TYR A 71 -12.00 -12.14 -2.63
N THR A 72 -11.87 -13.06 -1.68
CA THR A 72 -12.99 -13.83 -1.13
C THR A 72 -13.00 -13.76 0.39
N GLN A 73 -14.18 -14.00 0.97
CA GLN A 73 -14.31 -14.13 2.43
C GLN A 73 -13.35 -15.19 3.01
N ALA A 74 -13.16 -16.30 2.31
CA ALA A 74 -12.24 -17.37 2.75
C ALA A 74 -10.79 -16.89 2.81
N LEU A 75 -10.34 -16.08 1.84
CA LEU A 75 -9.02 -15.48 1.89
C LEU A 75 -8.91 -14.47 3.04
N GLU A 76 -9.92 -13.63 3.25
CA GLU A 76 -9.94 -12.69 4.37
C GLU A 76 -9.87 -13.41 5.72
N ASP A 77 -10.66 -14.47 5.91
CA ASP A 77 -10.65 -15.30 7.11
C ASP A 77 -9.27 -15.92 7.35
N GLN A 78 -8.60 -16.37 6.28
CA GLN A 78 -7.23 -16.87 6.36
C GLN A 78 -6.25 -15.77 6.79
N ILE A 79 -6.32 -14.58 6.20
CA ILE A 79 -5.46 -13.44 6.57
C ILE A 79 -5.62 -13.09 8.04
N ILE A 80 -6.86 -13.04 8.53
CA ILE A 80 -7.16 -12.74 9.93
C ILE A 80 -6.64 -13.85 10.86
N ALA A 81 -6.83 -15.12 10.50
CA ALA A 81 -6.30 -16.24 11.28
C ALA A 81 -4.77 -16.20 11.38
N ASP A 82 -4.09 -15.86 10.29
CA ASP A 82 -2.63 -15.70 10.27
C ASP A 82 -2.18 -14.47 11.07
N LEU A 83 -2.88 -13.34 10.95
CA LEU A 83 -2.61 -12.12 11.74
C LEU A 83 -2.79 -12.34 13.24
N SER A 84 -3.70 -13.22 13.65
CA SER A 84 -3.96 -13.53 15.06
C SER A 84 -2.77 -14.20 15.77
N GLN A 85 -1.81 -14.74 15.01
CA GLN A 85 -0.62 -15.36 15.58
C GLN A 85 0.19 -14.34 16.40
N PRO A 86 0.65 -14.70 17.61
CA PRO A 86 1.27 -13.74 18.54
C PRO A 86 2.61 -13.19 18.04
N TYR A 87 3.28 -13.91 17.13
CA TYR A 87 4.55 -13.48 16.53
C TYR A 87 4.38 -12.61 15.28
N VAL A 88 3.16 -12.46 14.76
CA VAL A 88 2.87 -11.60 13.61
C VAL A 88 2.68 -10.17 14.10
N GLN A 89 3.46 -9.25 13.56
CA GLN A 89 3.39 -7.83 13.90
C GLN A 89 2.19 -7.15 13.24
N GLY A 90 1.90 -7.44 11.97
CA GLY A 90 0.86 -6.70 11.26
C GLY A 90 0.64 -7.08 9.80
N LEU A 91 -0.17 -6.25 9.15
CA LEU A 91 -0.61 -6.40 7.75
C LEU A 91 0.17 -5.44 6.84
N THR A 92 0.52 -5.90 5.63
CA THR A 92 1.02 -5.01 4.58
C THR A 92 0.13 -5.07 3.35
N LEU A 93 -0.26 -3.89 2.85
CA LEU A 93 -0.93 -3.67 1.57
C LEU A 93 0.11 -3.26 0.52
N LEU A 94 0.27 -4.06 -0.53
CA LEU A 94 1.22 -3.77 -1.61
C LEU A 94 0.76 -4.41 -2.94
N GLY A 95 1.68 -4.70 -3.85
CA GLY A 95 1.41 -5.38 -5.12
C GLY A 95 1.39 -4.41 -6.29
N GLY A 96 0.21 -4.21 -6.87
CA GLY A 96 -0.08 -3.19 -7.87
C GLY A 96 -0.21 -1.82 -7.21
N GLU A 97 -1.44 -1.38 -6.95
CA GLU A 97 -1.72 -0.12 -6.26
C GLU A 97 -2.90 -0.27 -5.28
N PRO A 98 -2.62 -0.34 -3.96
CA PRO A 98 -3.67 -0.45 -2.94
C PRO A 98 -4.73 0.64 -3.02
N PHE A 99 -4.35 1.88 -3.34
CA PHE A 99 -5.28 3.01 -3.40
C PHE A 99 -6.13 3.05 -4.68
N LEU A 100 -5.96 2.10 -5.60
CA LEU A 100 -6.91 1.84 -6.71
C LEU A 100 -7.84 0.65 -6.43
N ASN A 101 -7.67 0.00 -5.28
CA ASN A 101 -8.41 -1.17 -4.82
C ASN A 101 -9.02 -0.93 -3.44
N THR A 102 -9.43 0.31 -3.15
CA THR A 102 -9.96 0.71 -1.85
C THR A 102 -11.12 -0.13 -1.34
N PRO A 103 -12.02 -0.74 -2.15
CA PRO A 103 -13.06 -1.60 -1.60
C PRO A 103 -12.51 -2.83 -0.88
N VAL A 104 -11.54 -3.52 -1.48
CA VAL A 104 -10.86 -4.67 -0.86
C VAL A 104 -10.00 -4.22 0.31
N ALA A 105 -9.20 -3.18 0.11
CA ALA A 105 -8.28 -2.69 1.14
C ALA A 105 -9.03 -2.22 2.39
N LEU A 106 -10.08 -1.40 2.25
CA LEU A 106 -10.90 -0.93 3.36
C LEU A 106 -11.66 -2.05 4.06
N GLN A 107 -12.16 -3.04 3.31
CA GLN A 107 -12.84 -4.19 3.92
C GLN A 107 -11.88 -4.92 4.86
N LEU A 108 -10.67 -5.23 4.39
CA LEU A 108 -9.67 -5.92 5.17
C LEU A 108 -9.15 -5.07 6.34
N THR A 109 -8.73 -3.81 6.12
CA THR A 109 -8.16 -2.98 7.19
C THR A 109 -9.16 -2.74 8.31
N ARG A 110 -10.43 -2.48 7.98
CA ARG A 110 -11.48 -2.30 9.00
C ARG A 110 -11.72 -3.57 9.81
N ARG A 111 -11.64 -4.74 9.18
CA ARG A 111 -11.73 -6.01 9.92
C ARG A 111 -10.53 -6.21 10.84
N VAL A 112 -9.32 -5.91 10.36
CA VAL A 112 -8.11 -5.92 11.22
C VAL A 112 -8.28 -5.00 12.43
N ARG A 113 -8.76 -3.77 12.23
CA ARG A 113 -9.05 -2.84 13.34
C ARG A 113 -10.15 -3.37 14.28
N ALA A 114 -11.20 -3.98 13.74
CA ALA A 114 -12.28 -4.53 14.55
C ALA A 114 -11.83 -5.72 15.44
N GLU A 115 -10.94 -6.57 14.94
CA GLU A 115 -10.49 -7.76 15.66
C GLU A 115 -9.27 -7.51 16.56
N PHE A 116 -8.39 -6.59 16.18
CA PHE A 116 -7.10 -6.40 16.84
C PHE A 116 -6.85 -4.97 17.35
N GLY A 117 -7.74 -4.02 17.06
CA GLY A 117 -7.50 -2.60 17.36
C GLY A 117 -6.18 -2.11 16.75
N ASP A 118 -5.35 -1.50 17.58
CA ASP A 118 -4.04 -0.97 17.18
C ASP A 118 -2.88 -1.94 17.51
N THR A 119 -3.18 -3.16 17.94
CA THR A 119 -2.13 -4.15 18.29
C THR A 119 -1.44 -4.77 17.08
N LYS A 120 -2.02 -4.63 15.89
CA LYS A 120 -1.47 -5.05 14.60
C LYS A 120 -1.32 -3.84 13.71
N ASP A 121 -0.09 -3.46 13.40
CA ASP A 121 0.17 -2.30 12.54
C ASP A 121 -0.18 -2.61 11.07
N ILE A 122 -0.58 -1.59 10.32
CA ILE A 122 -0.92 -1.70 8.90
C ILE A 122 0.00 -0.79 8.10
N TRP A 123 0.77 -1.41 7.20
CA TRP A 123 1.64 -0.72 6.26
C TRP A 123 1.01 -0.71 4.87
N SER A 124 1.26 0.33 4.08
CA SER A 124 0.82 0.40 2.69
C SER A 124 1.87 1.04 1.79
N TRP A 125 2.14 0.39 0.65
CA TRP A 125 2.96 0.98 -0.43
C TRP A 125 2.05 1.58 -1.48
N THR A 126 2.43 2.74 -2.00
CA THR A 126 1.68 3.41 -3.07
C THR A 126 2.57 4.18 -4.02
N GLY A 127 2.15 4.31 -5.27
CA GLY A 127 2.74 5.24 -6.23
C GLY A 127 2.30 6.70 -6.01
N TYR A 128 1.21 6.93 -5.28
CA TYR A 128 0.81 8.28 -4.88
C TYR A 128 1.79 8.86 -3.87
N THR A 129 1.96 10.17 -3.88
CA THR A 129 2.57 10.90 -2.78
C THR A 129 1.51 11.25 -1.74
N TRP A 130 1.93 11.48 -0.50
CA TRP A 130 1.10 12.04 0.57
C TRP A 130 0.30 13.25 0.09
N ASP A 131 0.97 14.19 -0.56
CA ASP A 131 0.38 15.44 -1.05
C ASP A 131 -0.69 15.22 -2.14
N GLU A 132 -0.59 14.13 -2.91
CA GLU A 132 -1.62 13.69 -3.84
C GLU A 132 -2.77 13.03 -3.08
N LEU A 133 -2.51 12.09 -2.18
CA LEU A 133 -3.55 11.39 -1.39
C LEU A 133 -4.42 12.34 -0.57
N MET A 134 -3.85 13.43 -0.03
CA MET A 134 -4.62 14.44 0.70
C MET A 134 -5.65 15.18 -0.18
N LYS A 135 -5.51 15.12 -1.51
CA LYS A 135 -6.43 15.74 -2.48
C LYS A 135 -7.32 14.71 -3.19
N GLU A 136 -7.13 13.43 -2.92
CA GLU A 136 -7.86 12.35 -3.54
C GLU A 136 -9.29 12.17 -3.00
N THR A 137 -9.98 11.18 -3.58
CA THR A 137 -11.33 10.75 -3.24
C THR A 137 -11.44 10.26 -1.78
N ASP A 138 -12.65 10.33 -1.22
CA ASP A 138 -12.89 10.05 0.20
C ASP A 138 -12.57 8.61 0.59
N ASP A 139 -12.71 7.65 -0.32
CA ASP A 139 -12.32 6.25 -0.12
C ASP A 139 -10.80 6.08 0.05
N LYS A 140 -9.99 6.83 -0.72
CA LYS A 140 -8.53 6.82 -0.56
C LYS A 140 -8.11 7.50 0.73
N LYS A 141 -8.76 8.60 1.12
CA LYS A 141 -8.52 9.27 2.41
C LYS A 141 -8.94 8.39 3.58
N ALA A 142 -10.06 7.67 3.44
CA ALA A 142 -10.49 6.69 4.43
C ALA A 142 -9.45 5.58 4.57
N LEU A 143 -8.93 5.03 3.46
CA LEU A 143 -7.88 4.00 3.53
C LEU A 143 -6.61 4.55 4.19
N LEU A 144 -6.21 5.77 3.85
CA LEU A 144 -5.08 6.44 4.48
C LEU A 144 -5.27 6.56 6.00
N ALA A 145 -6.48 6.87 6.47
CA ALA A 145 -6.77 6.99 7.90
C ALA A 145 -6.77 5.64 8.67
N GLU A 146 -6.83 4.51 7.96
CA GLU A 146 -6.85 3.18 8.57
C GLU A 146 -5.44 2.57 8.70
N ILE A 147 -4.40 3.18 8.11
CA ILE A 147 -3.03 2.65 8.10
C ILE A 147 -2.10 3.42 9.04
N ASP A 148 -1.04 2.76 9.49
CA ASP A 148 -0.05 3.32 10.42
C ASP A 148 1.17 3.88 9.69
N VAL A 149 1.62 3.18 8.64
CA VAL A 149 2.81 3.55 7.88
C VAL A 149 2.54 3.53 6.38
N LEU A 150 2.89 4.63 5.71
CA LEU A 150 2.78 4.77 4.26
C LEU A 150 4.18 4.85 3.64
N VAL A 151 4.48 3.94 2.71
CA VAL A 151 5.62 4.10 1.80
C VAL A 151 5.11 4.75 0.52
N ASP A 152 5.37 6.04 0.38
CA ASP A 152 4.79 6.87 -0.67
C ASP A 152 5.73 7.09 -1.85
N GLY A 153 5.13 7.42 -3.00
CA GLY A 153 5.83 7.78 -4.22
C GLY A 153 6.07 6.63 -5.20
N ARG A 154 6.00 6.95 -6.48
CA ARG A 154 6.30 6.01 -7.58
C ARG A 154 7.74 5.49 -7.47
N PHE A 155 7.94 4.24 -7.87
CA PHE A 155 9.28 3.72 -8.14
C PHE A 155 9.94 4.44 -9.31
N VAL A 156 11.13 5.01 -9.09
CA VAL A 156 11.95 5.64 -10.13
C VAL A 156 13.21 4.81 -10.34
N GLN A 157 13.32 4.14 -11.49
CA GLN A 157 14.43 3.23 -11.79
C GLN A 157 15.81 3.90 -11.70
N ALA A 158 15.93 5.17 -12.12
CA ALA A 158 17.19 5.92 -12.03
C ALA A 158 17.62 6.23 -10.57
N LEU A 159 16.69 6.13 -9.62
CA LEU A 159 16.92 6.33 -8.19
C LEU A 159 16.88 5.00 -7.42
N MET A 160 16.91 3.87 -8.12
CA MET A 160 16.88 2.55 -7.52
C MET A 160 18.12 2.33 -6.67
N ASP A 161 17.90 1.93 -5.41
CA ASP A 161 18.98 1.61 -4.48
C ASP A 161 18.51 0.46 -3.57
N LEU A 162 19.18 -0.68 -3.71
CA LEU A 162 18.85 -1.92 -2.99
C LEU A 162 19.31 -1.91 -1.52
N SER A 163 20.09 -0.91 -1.11
CA SER A 163 20.48 -0.73 0.29
C SER A 163 19.42 0.00 1.12
N LEU A 164 18.43 0.61 0.46
CA LEU A 164 17.34 1.32 1.11
C LEU A 164 16.42 0.32 1.82
N ARG A 165 16.06 0.66 3.06
CA ARG A 165 15.12 -0.15 3.84
C ARG A 165 13.70 0.12 3.40
N PHE A 166 12.96 -0.95 3.10
CA PHE A 166 11.52 -0.94 2.81
C PHE A 166 11.07 -0.07 1.62
N LYS A 167 11.99 0.42 0.79
CA LYS A 167 11.66 1.20 -0.41
C LYS A 167 12.62 0.88 -1.56
N GLY A 168 12.10 0.94 -2.78
CA GLY A 168 12.87 0.56 -3.97
C GLY A 168 13.66 1.70 -4.59
N SER A 169 13.31 2.96 -4.29
CA SER A 169 13.96 4.13 -4.88
C SER A 169 14.06 5.30 -3.90
N ALA A 170 15.11 6.11 -4.02
CA ALA A 170 15.47 7.14 -3.04
C ALA A 170 14.43 8.28 -2.91
N ASN A 171 13.56 8.48 -3.90
CA ASN A 171 12.48 9.48 -3.84
C ASN A 171 11.31 9.05 -2.93
N GLN A 172 11.21 7.76 -2.60
CA GLN A 172 10.12 7.26 -1.78
C GLN A 172 10.36 7.62 -0.31
N ARG A 173 9.28 7.96 0.41
CA ARG A 173 9.32 8.33 1.82
C ARG A 173 8.54 7.31 2.62
N ILE A 174 8.98 7.08 3.86
CA ILE A 174 8.24 6.26 4.82
C ILE A 174 7.64 7.24 5.82
N ILE A 175 6.32 7.23 5.94
CA ILE A 175 5.55 8.27 6.62
C ILE A 175 4.79 7.64 7.78
N ASP A 176 4.89 8.27 8.95
CA ASP A 176 4.05 7.96 10.10
C ASP A 176 2.70 8.64 9.89
N VAL A 177 1.68 7.85 9.55
CA VAL A 177 0.39 8.38 9.13
C VAL A 177 -0.39 9.00 10.30
N PRO A 178 -0.55 8.33 11.47
CA PRO A 178 -1.23 8.92 12.62
C PRO A 178 -0.62 10.25 13.06
N GLN A 179 0.71 10.31 13.24
CA GLN A 179 1.37 11.55 13.63
C GLN A 179 1.23 12.63 12.56
N SER A 180 1.29 12.26 11.28
CA SER A 180 1.14 13.23 10.19
C SER A 180 -0.26 13.83 10.12
N LEU A 181 -1.29 13.02 10.37
CA LEU A 181 -2.69 13.47 10.42
C LEU A 181 -2.93 14.36 11.64
N GLU A 182 -2.46 13.96 12.83
CA GLU A 182 -2.62 14.71 14.08
C GLU A 182 -1.92 16.08 14.00
N ALA A 183 -0.67 16.10 13.53
CA ALA A 183 0.13 17.31 13.43
C ALA A 183 -0.22 18.19 12.22
N GLN A 184 -1.11 17.73 11.34
CA GLN A 184 -1.45 18.37 10.06
C GLN A 184 -0.23 18.72 9.19
N ARG A 185 0.83 17.92 9.29
CA ARG A 185 2.06 18.07 8.53
C ARG A 185 2.72 16.71 8.37
N LEU A 186 3.46 16.51 7.28
CA LEU A 186 4.17 15.26 7.04
C LEU A 186 5.24 15.01 8.13
N ILE A 187 5.14 13.85 8.77
CA ILE A 187 6.09 13.32 9.74
C ILE A 187 6.63 12.00 9.17
N LEU A 188 7.95 11.92 9.03
CA LEU A 188 8.60 10.71 8.56
C LEU A 188 8.58 9.66 9.67
N TRP A 189 8.26 8.44 9.29
CA TRP A 189 8.40 7.29 10.17
C TRP A 189 9.88 7.07 10.45
N GLN A 190 10.19 6.73 11.70
CA GLN A 190 11.53 6.34 12.13
C GLN A 190 11.42 4.95 12.73
N ASP A 191 12.42 4.12 12.45
CA ASP A 191 12.52 2.83 13.11
C ASP A 191 13.15 2.93 14.50
N GLU A 192 13.29 1.79 15.17
CA GLU A 192 13.94 1.69 16.49
C GLU A 192 15.42 2.14 16.51
N TYR A 193 16.04 2.35 15.35
CA TYR A 193 17.42 2.83 15.18
C TYR A 193 17.48 4.30 14.74
N GLY A 194 16.34 4.99 14.63
CA GLY A 194 16.26 6.39 14.23
C GLY A 194 16.64 6.66 12.77
N ILE A 195 16.50 5.64 11.90
CA ILE A 195 16.77 5.72 10.46
C ILE A 195 15.50 6.06 9.69
#